data_AF-A0A8S1W6Y1-F1
#
_entry.id   AF-A0A8S1W6Y1-F1
#
_cell.length_a   1.000
_cell.length_b   1.000
_cell.length_c   1.000
_cell.angle_alpha   90.00
_cell.angle_beta   90.00
_cell.angle_gamma   90.00
#
_symmetry.space_group_name_H-M   'P 1'
#
loop_
_entity.id
_entity.type
_entity.pdbx_description
1 polymer ?
#
loop_
_entity_poly.entity_id
_entity_poly.type
_entity_poly.pdbx_seq_one_letter_code
_entity_poly.pdbx_strand_id
1 'polypeptide(L)'
;MSHNEQSEMHPGMQMMDMRMYMIINWDYKVRFVFNNWKSTTHGEFVGGLFVTMFFCVFLCLLPVLKGFADKQKSLFLKIVWQLLAATQSSITMFLLMTVNGWVFLAMALGFGIGSFIFYPQMPISEKHQREDDQKVLERVN
;
A
#
# COMPACT_ATOMS: atom_id res chain seq x y z
N MET A 1 -28.48 10.83 64.43
CA MET A 1 -29.12 11.09 63.12
C MET A 1 -28.30 12.15 62.44
N SER A 2 -27.42 11.77 61.52
CA SER A 2 -26.36 12.64 61.01
C SER A 2 -25.95 12.20 59.60
N HIS A 3 -25.79 13.21 58.72
CA HIS A 3 -25.06 13.24 57.44
C HIS A 3 -25.55 12.32 56.30
N ASN A 4 -25.27 12.55 55.01
CA ASN A 4 -25.02 13.69 54.12
C ASN A 4 -24.81 13.00 52.74
N GLU A 5 -25.19 13.65 51.66
CA GLU A 5 -24.49 13.70 50.36
C GLU A 5 -23.91 12.41 49.74
N GLN A 6 -24.28 12.09 48.50
CA GLN A 6 -23.41 12.25 47.32
C GLN A 6 -24.05 11.63 46.07
N SER A 7 -24.30 12.49 45.09
CA SER A 7 -24.37 12.14 43.68
C SER A 7 -23.11 11.39 43.26
N GLU A 8 -23.23 10.34 42.45
CA GLU A 8 -22.21 10.07 41.42
C GLU A 8 -22.77 9.14 40.32
N MET A 9 -22.75 9.70 39.11
CA MET A 9 -22.95 9.01 37.84
C MET A 9 -21.84 7.98 37.65
N HIS A 10 -22.09 6.86 36.96
CA HIS A 10 -21.18 6.23 35.98
C HIS A 10 -21.76 4.88 35.52
N PRO A 11 -22.34 4.77 34.31
CA PRO A 11 -22.39 3.48 33.63
C PRO A 11 -20.97 3.19 33.17
N GLY A 12 -20.35 2.16 33.73
CA GLY A 12 -19.04 1.68 33.33
C GLY A 12 -19.07 1.22 31.87
N MET A 13 -18.84 2.15 30.94
CA MET A 13 -18.26 1.82 29.64
C MET A 13 -16.85 1.34 29.93
N GLN A 14 -16.73 0.03 30.12
CA GLN A 14 -15.45 -0.65 30.01
C GLN A 14 -14.90 -0.31 28.63
N MET A 15 -13.97 0.65 28.59
CA MET A 15 -13.12 0.86 27.43
C MET A 15 -12.40 -0.47 27.22
N MET A 16 -12.83 -1.23 26.21
CA MET A 16 -12.02 -2.33 25.72
C MET A 16 -10.72 -1.70 25.25
N ASP A 17 -9.66 -1.89 26.04
CA ASP A 17 -8.28 -1.60 25.67
C ASP A 17 -7.94 -2.54 24.49
N MET A 18 -8.46 -2.21 23.30
CA MET A 18 -8.13 -2.84 22.04
C MET A 18 -6.71 -2.40 21.68
N ARG A 19 -5.73 -2.91 22.43
CA ARG A 19 -4.33 -2.89 22.02
C ARG A 19 -4.20 -3.86 20.87
N MET A 20 -4.53 -3.38 19.68
CA MET A 20 -4.29 -4.06 18.42
C MET A 20 -2.78 -4.03 18.18
N TYR A 21 -2.04 -4.91 18.87
CA TYR A 21 -0.61 -5.09 18.63
C TYR A 21 -0.44 -5.66 17.23
N MET A 22 -0.12 -4.79 16.27
CA MET A 22 0.25 -5.22 14.92
C MET A 22 1.71 -5.67 14.95
N ILE A 23 1.92 -6.94 15.31
CA ILE A 23 3.25 -7.52 15.38
C ILE A 23 3.69 -7.83 13.95
N ILE A 24 4.60 -7.02 13.42
CA ILE A 24 5.29 -7.32 12.15
C ILE A 24 5.99 -8.66 12.32
N ASN A 25 5.58 -9.64 11.52
CA ASN A 25 6.17 -10.96 11.54
C ASN A 25 7.43 -11.00 10.67
N TRP A 26 8.51 -11.58 11.21
CA TRP A 26 9.81 -11.69 10.54
C TRP A 26 10.11 -13.15 10.12
N ASP A 27 9.06 -13.92 9.84
CA ASP A 27 9.15 -15.33 9.42
C ASP A 27 9.24 -15.46 7.88
N TYR A 28 9.78 -16.60 7.41
CA TYR A 28 9.85 -16.99 6.00
C TYR A 28 8.59 -17.74 5.52
N LYS A 29 7.75 -18.20 6.45
CA LYS A 29 6.46 -18.85 6.16
C LYS A 29 5.39 -17.79 5.90
N VAL A 30 5.32 -17.33 4.66
CA VAL A 30 4.35 -16.32 4.23
C VAL A 30 3.47 -16.87 3.13
N ARG A 31 2.18 -16.50 3.21
CA ARG A 31 1.24 -16.66 2.11
C ARG A 31 1.24 -15.35 1.34
N PHE A 32 1.71 -15.39 0.10
CA PHE A 32 1.67 -14.23 -0.79
C PHE A 32 0.23 -14.05 -1.32
N VAL A 33 0.08 -13.30 -2.41
CA VAL A 33 -1.21 -12.86 -2.97
C VAL A 33 -2.15 -14.01 -3.34
N PHE A 34 -1.61 -15.12 -3.84
CA PHE A 34 -2.40 -16.27 -4.24
C PHE A 34 -2.36 -17.36 -3.15
N ASN A 35 -3.51 -17.94 -2.84
CA ASN A 35 -3.60 -19.05 -1.88
C ASN A 35 -2.73 -20.27 -2.24
N ASN A 36 -2.42 -20.43 -3.53
CA ASN A 36 -1.54 -21.46 -4.05
C ASN A 36 -0.05 -21.13 -3.88
N TRP A 37 0.32 -19.87 -3.64
CA TRP A 37 1.71 -19.47 -3.44
C TRP A 37 2.01 -19.28 -1.95
N LYS A 38 2.25 -20.41 -1.29
CA LYS A 38 2.77 -20.46 0.08
C LYS A 38 4.25 -20.72 0.00
N SER A 39 5.04 -19.87 0.64
CA SER A 39 6.45 -20.14 0.83
C SER A 39 6.61 -21.19 1.93
N THR A 40 7.04 -22.39 1.53
CA THR A 40 7.35 -23.48 2.46
C THR A 40 8.86 -23.65 2.65
N THR A 41 9.63 -23.22 1.64
CA THR A 41 11.10 -23.29 1.61
C THR A 41 11.71 -21.89 1.59
N HIS A 42 12.87 -21.70 2.23
CA HIS A 42 13.60 -20.42 2.21
C HIS A 42 13.84 -19.85 0.80
N GLY A 43 14.07 -20.71 -0.20
CA GLY A 43 14.25 -20.29 -1.59
C GLY A 43 12.97 -19.71 -2.22
N GLU A 44 11.81 -20.30 -1.93
CA GLU A 44 10.51 -19.81 -2.41
C GLU A 44 10.17 -18.45 -1.79
N PHE A 45 10.57 -18.25 -0.53
CA PHE A 45 10.42 -16.98 0.16
C PHE A 45 11.22 -15.88 -0.53
N VAL A 46 12.52 -16.11 -0.73
CA VAL A 46 13.42 -15.16 -1.39
C VAL A 46 12.96 -14.88 -2.82
N GLY A 47 12.54 -15.91 -3.56
CA GLY A 47 11.92 -15.75 -4.88
C GLY A 47 10.68 -14.86 -4.84
N GLY A 48 9.78 -15.07 -3.87
CA GLY A 48 8.60 -14.23 -3.68
C GLY A 48 8.93 -12.78 -3.34
N LEU A 49 9.99 -12.53 -2.57
CA LEU A 49 10.48 -11.17 -2.28
C LEU A 49 10.99 -10.48 -3.54
N PHE A 50 11.80 -11.16 -4.35
CA PHE A 50 12.28 -10.60 -5.62
C PHE A 50 11.12 -10.29 -6.56
N VAL A 51 10.18 -11.23 -6.74
CA VAL A 51 9.01 -11.00 -7.58
C VAL A 51 8.18 -9.82 -7.07
N THR A 52 7.98 -9.70 -5.76
CA THR A 52 7.30 -8.55 -5.14
C THR A 52 8.01 -7.24 -5.45
N MET A 53 9.33 -7.21 -5.29
CA MET A 53 10.14 -6.03 -5.60
C MET A 53 10.04 -5.65 -7.08
N PHE A 54 10.23 -6.60 -8.00
CA PHE A 54 10.11 -6.36 -9.45
C PHE A 54 8.70 -5.92 -9.85
N PHE A 55 7.68 -6.52 -9.24
CA PHE A 55 6.29 -6.11 -9.42
C PHE A 55 6.11 -4.64 -9.02
N CYS A 56 6.56 -4.24 -7.84
CA CYS A 56 6.51 -2.84 -7.39
C CYS A 56 7.28 -1.87 -8.31
N VAL A 57 8.43 -2.28 -8.84
CA VAL A 57 9.16 -1.48 -9.85
C VAL A 57 8.31 -1.33 -11.12
N PHE A 58 7.70 -2.42 -11.60
CA PHE A 58 6.83 -2.41 -12.77
C PHE A 58 5.56 -1.56 -12.54
N LEU A 59 5.03 -1.52 -11.32
CA LEU A 59 3.92 -0.62 -10.97
C LEU A 59 4.24 0.84 -11.25
N CYS A 60 5.48 1.27 -11.02
CA CYS A 60 5.92 2.64 -11.29
C CYS A 60 6.03 2.95 -12.80
N LEU A 61 6.16 1.93 -13.67
CA LEU A 61 6.18 2.10 -15.12
C LEU A 61 4.78 2.39 -15.69
N LEU A 62 3.73 1.81 -15.12
CA LEU A 62 2.35 1.96 -15.59
C LEU A 62 1.85 3.42 -15.68
N PRO A 63 2.06 4.33 -14.71
CA PRO A 63 1.65 5.73 -14.85
C PRO A 63 2.40 6.44 -15.99
N VAL A 64 3.70 6.13 -16.19
CA VAL A 64 4.46 6.64 -17.33
C VAL A 64 3.81 6.21 -18.65
N LEU A 65 3.45 4.92 -18.78
CA LEU A 65 2.75 4.38 -19.95
C LEU A 65 1.34 4.95 -20.12
N LYS A 66 0.63 5.23 -19.02
CA LYS A 66 -0.69 5.87 -19.05
C LYS A 66 -0.61 7.26 -19.67
N GLY A 67 0.41 8.04 -19.34
CA GLY A 67 0.68 9.34 -19.97
C GLY A 67 0.83 9.26 -21.50
N PHE A 68 1.38 8.16 -22.03
CA PHE A 68 1.43 7.91 -23.47
C PHE A 68 0.09 7.43 -24.03
N ALA A 69 -0.60 6.56 -23.31
CA ALA A 69 -1.87 5.98 -23.71
C ALA A 69 -3.03 7.00 -23.76
N ASP A 70 -3.02 8.02 -22.90
CA ASP A 70 -4.04 9.07 -22.88
C ASP A 70 -4.03 9.94 -24.16
N LYS A 71 -2.99 9.85 -25.00
CA LYS A 71 -3.02 10.42 -26.36
C LYS A 71 -4.03 9.71 -27.28
N GLN A 72 -4.45 8.48 -26.96
CA GLN A 72 -5.51 7.80 -27.69
C GLN A 72 -6.90 8.18 -27.15
N LYS A 73 -7.83 8.52 -28.05
CA LYS A 73 -9.23 8.88 -27.73
C LYS A 73 -10.14 7.69 -27.39
N SER A 74 -9.62 6.46 -27.33
CA SER A 74 -10.45 5.27 -27.12
C SER A 74 -10.95 5.16 -25.69
N LEU A 75 -12.27 5.16 -25.49
CA LEU A 75 -12.91 4.94 -24.19
C LEU A 75 -12.63 3.53 -23.64
N PHE A 76 -12.55 2.53 -24.52
CA PHE A 76 -12.23 1.15 -24.13
C PHE A 76 -10.85 1.07 -23.48
N LEU A 77 -9.86 1.75 -24.05
CA LEU A 77 -8.49 1.77 -23.53
C LEU A 77 -8.43 2.40 -22.13
N LYS A 78 -9.23 3.45 -21.88
CA LYS A 78 -9.36 4.08 -20.56
C LYS A 78 -9.94 3.12 -19.52
N ILE A 79 -11.00 2.39 -19.87
CA ILE A 79 -11.62 1.39 -18.97
C ILE A 79 -10.63 0.28 -18.65
N VAL A 80 -9.94 -0.25 -19.65
CA VAL A 80 -8.90 -1.26 -19.46
C VAL A 80 -7.79 -0.74 -18.55
N TRP A 81 -7.34 0.50 -18.75
CA TRP A 81 -6.32 1.08 -17.88
C TRP A 81 -6.79 1.25 -16.44
N GLN A 82 -8.03 1.67 -16.26
CA GLN A 82 -8.60 1.85 -14.93
C GLN A 82 -8.76 0.51 -14.20
N LEU A 83 -9.16 -0.55 -14.91
CA LEU A 83 -9.24 -1.90 -14.35
C LEU A 83 -7.86 -2.43 -13.96
N LEU A 84 -6.86 -2.22 -14.80
CA LEU A 84 -5.48 -2.60 -14.50
C LEU A 84 -4.97 -1.85 -13.26
N ALA A 85 -5.16 -0.53 -13.20
CA ALA A 85 -4.79 0.28 -12.03
C ALA A 85 -5.49 -0.21 -10.74
N ALA A 86 -6.79 -0.47 -10.80
CA ALA A 86 -7.53 -1.00 -9.65
C ALA A 86 -7.00 -2.37 -9.20
N THR A 87 -6.68 -3.26 -10.14
CA THR A 87 -6.13 -4.59 -9.85
C THR A 87 -4.77 -4.48 -9.14
N GLN A 88 -3.90 -3.56 -9.59
CA GLN A 88 -2.58 -3.36 -8.99
C GLN A 88 -2.69 -2.87 -7.53
N SER A 89 -3.61 -1.93 -7.27
CA SER A 89 -3.86 -1.41 -5.92
C SER A 89 -4.34 -2.53 -4.98
N SER A 90 -5.25 -3.39 -5.46
CA SER A 90 -5.72 -4.56 -4.69
C SER A 90 -4.58 -5.52 -4.35
N ILE A 91 -3.70 -5.82 -5.31
CA ILE A 91 -2.55 -6.71 -5.09
C ILE A 91 -1.58 -6.11 -4.06
N THR A 92 -1.27 -4.82 -4.18
CA THR A 92 -0.38 -4.11 -3.25
C THR A 92 -0.95 -4.11 -1.83
N MET A 93 -2.27 -3.92 -1.71
CA MET A 93 -2.97 -3.99 -0.44
C MET A 93 -2.90 -5.40 0.17
N PHE A 94 -3.11 -6.46 -0.62
CA PHE A 94 -2.94 -7.84 -0.14
C PHE A 94 -1.52 -8.13 0.34
N LEU A 95 -0.49 -7.59 -0.34
CA LEU A 95 0.90 -7.72 0.09
C LEU A 95 1.16 -7.03 1.43
N LEU A 96 0.59 -5.84 1.67
CA LEU A 96 0.70 -5.14 2.96
C LEU A 96 -0.01 -5.91 4.08
N MET A 97 -1.14 -6.53 3.79
CA MET A 97 -1.88 -7.36 4.76
C MET A 97 -1.18 -8.67 5.13
N THR A 98 -0.05 -9.02 4.50
CA THR A 98 0.76 -10.15 4.94
C THR A 98 1.42 -9.91 6.31
N VAL A 99 1.48 -8.64 6.75
CA VAL A 99 2.11 -8.21 8.01
C VAL A 99 3.53 -8.79 8.14
N ASN A 100 4.23 -8.97 7.01
CA ASN A 100 5.57 -9.50 6.97
C ASN A 100 6.60 -8.39 6.74
N GLY A 101 7.58 -8.28 7.63
CA GLY A 101 8.59 -7.22 7.59
C GLY A 101 9.46 -7.26 6.33
N TRP A 102 9.82 -8.46 5.85
CA TRP A 102 10.64 -8.62 4.64
C TRP A 102 9.87 -8.24 3.38
N VAL A 103 8.60 -8.62 3.30
CA VAL A 103 7.72 -8.24 2.17
C VAL A 103 7.56 -6.72 2.12
N PHE A 104 7.38 -6.09 3.29
CA PHE A 104 7.32 -4.63 3.39
C PHE A 104 8.62 -3.96 2.90
N LEU A 105 9.78 -4.47 3.33
CA LEU A 105 11.08 -3.95 2.89
C LEU A 105 11.27 -4.11 1.38
N ALA A 106 10.90 -5.27 0.82
CA ALA A 106 10.97 -5.53 -0.61
C ALA A 106 10.06 -4.59 -1.42
N MET A 107 8.84 -4.32 -0.92
CA MET A 107 7.95 -3.32 -1.53
C MET A 107 8.53 -1.92 -1.46
N ALA A 108 9.07 -1.50 -0.32
CA ALA A 108 9.68 -0.18 -0.15
C ALA A 108 10.87 0.01 -1.10
N LEU A 109 11.74 -0.99 -1.22
CA LEU A 109 12.84 -0.99 -2.17
C LEU A 109 12.34 -0.96 -3.62
N GLY A 110 11.34 -1.77 -3.96
CA GLY A 110 10.77 -1.80 -5.30
C GLY A 110 10.15 -0.46 -5.71
N PHE A 111 9.35 0.16 -4.84
CA PHE A 111 8.80 1.49 -5.08
C PHE A 111 9.87 2.58 -5.11
N GLY A 112 10.91 2.48 -4.27
CA GLY A 112 12.04 3.40 -4.28
C GLY A 112 12.82 3.35 -5.59
N ILE A 113 13.21 2.15 -6.03
CA ILE A 113 13.91 1.93 -7.31
C ILE A 113 13.04 2.35 -8.49
N GLY A 114 11.78 1.91 -8.51
CA GLY A 114 10.83 2.27 -9.57
C GLY A 114 10.63 3.78 -9.66
N SER A 115 10.43 4.45 -8.53
CA SER A 115 10.31 5.91 -8.51
C SER A 115 11.61 6.56 -8.99
N PHE A 116 12.77 6.12 -8.54
CA PHE A 116 14.05 6.70 -8.98
C PHE A 116 14.26 6.60 -10.50
N ILE A 117 13.92 5.45 -11.12
CA ILE A 117 14.10 5.21 -12.55
C ILE A 117 13.04 5.96 -13.39
N PHE A 118 11.78 5.93 -12.96
CA PHE A 118 10.66 6.41 -13.77
C PHE A 118 10.26 7.86 -13.49
N TYR A 119 10.65 8.44 -12.35
CA TYR A 119 10.37 9.84 -12.01
C TYR A 119 10.89 10.86 -13.06
N PRO A 120 12.09 10.70 -13.64
CA PRO A 120 12.55 11.59 -14.71
C PRO A 120 11.65 11.52 -15.96
N GLN A 121 11.11 10.34 -16.25
CA GLN A 121 10.36 10.02 -17.48
C GLN A 121 8.85 10.35 -17.41
N MET A 122 8.34 10.75 -16.24
CA MET A 122 6.94 11.14 -16.09
C MET A 122 6.62 12.41 -16.92
N PRO A 123 5.45 12.45 -17.58
CA PRO A 123 5.02 13.64 -18.32
C PRO A 123 4.86 14.84 -17.38
N ILE A 124 5.23 16.04 -17.86
CA ILE A 124 5.24 17.29 -17.08
C ILE A 124 3.87 17.56 -16.40
N SER A 125 2.77 17.18 -17.05
CA SER A 125 1.41 17.33 -16.50
C SER A 125 1.19 16.53 -15.20
N GLU A 126 1.77 15.34 -15.07
CA GLU A 126 1.64 14.54 -13.84
C GLU A 126 2.59 15.03 -12.73
N LYS A 127 3.75 15.59 -13.10
CA LYS A 127 4.67 16.20 -12.13
C LYS A 127 4.01 17.39 -11.42
N HIS A 128 3.36 18.27 -12.19
CA HIS A 128 2.70 19.45 -11.64
C HIS A 128 1.51 19.08 -10.74
N GLN A 129 0.71 18.10 -11.16
CA GLN A 129 -0.41 17.63 -10.35
C GLN A 129 0.04 17.04 -9.01
N ARG A 130 1.17 16.31 -8.99
CA ARG A 130 1.74 15.81 -7.73
C ARG A 130 2.30 16.91 -6.83
N GLU A 131 2.92 17.94 -7.39
CA GLU A 131 3.41 19.10 -6.63
C GLU A 131 2.27 19.90 -6.03
N ASP A 132 1.16 20.06 -6.76
CA ASP A 132 -0.04 20.73 -6.25
C ASP A 132 -0.70 19.92 -5.12
N ASP A 133 -0.83 18.60 -5.28
CA ASP A 133 -1.33 17.70 -4.23
C ASP A 133 -0.45 17.78 -2.96
N GLN A 134 0.88 17.84 -3.12
CA GLN A 134 1.81 17.96 -2.01
C GLN A 134 1.68 19.30 -1.28
N LYS A 135 1.55 20.41 -2.01
CA LYS A 135 1.32 21.76 -1.43
C LYS A 135 -0.03 21.89 -0.73
N VAL A 136 -1.03 21.11 -1.14
CA VAL A 136 -2.33 21.05 -0.43
C VAL A 136 -2.15 20.32 0.89
N LEU A 137 -1.45 19.18 0.90
CA LEU A 137 -1.17 18.44 2.13
C LEU A 137 -0.39 19.28 3.16
N GLU A 138 0.61 20.04 2.72
CA GLU A 138 1.37 20.94 3.60
C GLU A 138 0.57 22.14 4.13
N ARG A 139 -0.52 22.53 3.46
CA ARG A 139 -1.41 23.61 3.93
C ARG A 139 -2.50 23.14 4.89
N VAL A 140 -2.79 21.84 4.91
CA VAL A 140 -3.83 21.23 5.74
C VAL A 140 -3.24 20.69 7.06
N ASN A 141 -1.93 20.47 7.12
CA ASN A 141 -1.18 20.03 8.29
C ASN A 141 -0.61 21.22 9.08
#